data_AF-A0A973FP57-F1
#
_entry.id   AF-A0A973FP57-F1
#
_cell.length_a   1.000
_cell.length_b   1.000
_cell.length_c   1.000
_cell.angle_alpha   90.00
_cell.angle_beta   90.00
_cell.angle_gamma   90.00
#
_symmetry.space_group_name_H-M   'P 1'
#
loop_
_entity.id
_entity.type
_entity.pdbx_description
1 polymer ?
#
loop_
_entity_poly.entity_id
_entity_poly.type
_entity_poly.pdbx_seq_one_letter_code
_entity_poly.pdbx_strand_id
1 'polypeptide(L)'
;MPANPTQPATRTARMLAVYGKGGMGKSFFTTNLVSKLALLGNRVLQLGCDPKHDSCNALFGGVSLPTLGDVWRAYKEAGREEALQAQHVIFKTEIMAGAATVYGCEIGGPEVGRGCGGRGITFGFDLLEKFGLSQWALDYVVMDFLGDVVCGGFATPLSRSLAEEVIILCGNDRQSLYAANNIASAAKYFASMGGRTRLIGLIVNRDDGSGVAERFAERVNLPVLARIPLDRSIRELADSCQLALIDPRFAAIFDSLARQIITRTTPSVDMGQVRPLEYQEFLSIFGAQEPDLVPAGATADELFGGTRATALPILELGLLDQVVGTPLGTDTPTGLVVTRLLKELGMYVTEANHDPKKGMTLTVDGNTTICFGDERELDSKLAILAALQKSGEPYRYVDLRRPASPLYR
;
A
#
# COMPACT_ATOMS: atom_id res chain seq x y z
N MET A 1 22.61 9.09 34.03
CA MET A 1 21.89 10.34 34.37
C MET A 1 20.42 10.02 34.45
N PRO A 2 19.68 10.44 35.49
CA PRO A 2 18.31 10.01 35.68
C PRO A 2 17.38 10.67 34.67
N ALA A 3 16.38 9.90 34.26
CA ALA A 3 15.39 10.22 33.24
C ALA A 3 14.67 11.55 33.53
N ASN A 4 14.47 12.33 32.47
CA ASN A 4 13.72 13.57 32.49
C ASN A 4 12.23 13.28 32.75
N PRO A 5 11.64 13.66 33.91
CA PRO A 5 10.30 13.25 34.28
C PRO A 5 9.30 14.37 33.99
N THR A 6 8.95 14.59 32.72
CA THR A 6 7.75 15.38 32.35
C THR A 6 7.32 15.08 30.93
N GLN A 7 6.26 14.28 30.76
CA GLN A 7 5.16 14.53 29.82
C GLN A 7 4.11 13.42 29.90
N PRO A 8 2.94 13.66 30.52
CA PRO A 8 1.77 12.81 30.37
C PRO A 8 0.91 13.38 29.22
N ALA A 9 1.04 12.79 28.04
CA ALA A 9 0.04 12.85 26.99
C ALA A 9 0.04 11.49 26.32
N THR A 10 -1.14 10.93 26.03
CA THR A 10 -1.32 9.73 25.21
C THR A 10 -0.67 9.97 23.84
N ARG A 11 0.64 9.72 23.74
CA ARG A 11 1.45 10.02 22.56
C ARG A 11 1.27 8.87 21.58
N THR A 12 0.37 9.05 20.64
CA THR A 12 0.27 8.18 19.46
C THR A 12 1.58 8.27 18.69
N ALA A 13 2.12 7.12 18.29
CA ALA A 13 3.36 7.05 17.52
C ALA A 13 3.20 7.81 16.19
N ARG A 14 4.20 8.62 15.83
CA ARG A 14 4.19 9.30 14.52
C ARG A 14 4.51 8.30 13.42
N MET A 15 3.63 8.21 12.44
CA MET A 15 3.78 7.28 11.32
C MET A 15 4.40 7.99 10.11
N LEU A 16 5.61 7.56 9.74
CA LEU A 16 6.37 8.05 8.60
C LEU A 16 6.38 6.98 7.50
N ALA A 17 6.05 7.33 6.26
CA ALA A 17 6.24 6.43 5.13
C ALA A 17 7.39 6.92 4.23
N VAL A 18 8.23 5.99 3.81
CA VAL A 18 9.32 6.21 2.87
C VAL A 18 8.96 5.53 1.55
N TYR A 19 8.80 6.33 0.50
CA TYR A 19 8.52 5.87 -0.85
C TYR A 19 9.70 6.16 -1.78
N GLY A 20 9.67 5.56 -2.97
CA GLY A 20 10.66 5.78 -4.03
C GLY A 20 10.77 4.56 -4.93
N LYS A 21 11.43 4.75 -6.08
CA LYS A 21 11.67 3.69 -7.06
C LYS A 21 12.42 2.49 -6.44
N GLY A 22 12.17 1.29 -6.93
CA GLY A 22 12.93 0.07 -6.63
C GLY A 22 14.43 0.28 -6.84
N GLY A 23 15.24 -0.18 -5.87
CA GLY A 23 16.70 -0.06 -5.94
C GLY A 23 17.28 1.33 -5.62
N MET A 24 16.46 2.34 -5.29
CA MET A 24 16.94 3.68 -4.89
C MET A 24 17.56 3.77 -3.50
N GLY A 25 17.52 2.68 -2.71
CA GLY A 25 18.08 2.65 -1.36
C GLY A 25 17.12 3.09 -0.27
N LYS A 26 15.81 2.82 -0.42
CA LYS A 26 14.81 3.07 0.64
C LYS A 26 15.15 2.35 1.94
N SER A 27 15.40 1.05 1.89
CA SER A 27 15.77 0.25 3.07
C SER A 27 17.05 0.73 3.75
N PHE A 28 18.05 1.14 2.96
CA PHE A 28 19.26 1.80 3.45
C PHE A 28 18.94 3.09 4.20
N PHE A 29 18.15 3.97 3.59
CA PHE A 29 17.76 5.24 4.20
C PHE A 29 16.93 5.03 5.47
N THR A 30 15.89 4.19 5.39
CA THR A 30 14.99 3.88 6.50
C THR A 30 15.74 3.30 7.68
N THR A 31 16.62 2.34 7.45
CA THR A 31 17.46 1.72 8.51
C THR A 31 18.33 2.76 9.22
N ASN A 32 19.00 3.64 8.47
CA ASN A 32 19.87 4.66 9.06
C ASN A 32 19.07 5.77 9.77
N LEU A 33 17.90 6.16 9.23
CA LEU A 33 17.00 7.11 9.87
C LEU A 33 16.44 6.56 11.19
N VAL A 34 15.90 5.33 11.17
CA VAL A 34 15.39 4.63 12.36
C VAL A 34 16.47 4.51 13.42
N SER A 35 17.66 4.07 13.01
CA SER A 35 18.81 3.95 13.91
C SER A 35 19.18 5.29 14.54
N LYS A 36 19.20 6.38 13.76
CA LYS A 36 19.51 7.71 14.29
C LYS A 36 18.43 8.24 15.22
N LEU A 37 17.15 8.07 14.89
CA LEU A 37 16.04 8.46 15.76
C LEU A 37 16.12 7.73 17.12
N ALA A 38 16.48 6.44 17.12
CA ALA A 38 16.65 5.66 18.33
C ALA A 38 17.87 6.11 19.17
N LEU A 39 19.00 6.40 18.53
CA LEU A 39 20.17 6.98 19.20
C LEU A 39 19.88 8.36 19.81
N LEU A 40 18.88 9.08 19.30
CA LEU A 40 18.38 10.34 19.87
C LEU A 40 17.31 10.12 20.95
N GLY A 41 17.14 8.90 21.45
CA GLY A 41 16.30 8.57 22.61
C GLY A 41 14.85 8.21 22.30
N ASN A 42 14.49 8.00 21.04
CA ASN A 42 13.12 7.66 20.63
C ASN A 42 12.92 6.14 20.53
N ARG A 43 11.72 5.66 20.84
CA ARG A 43 11.32 4.27 20.60
C ARG A 43 10.79 4.13 19.18
N VAL A 44 11.52 3.41 18.33
CA VAL A 44 11.26 3.39 16.89
C VAL A 44 11.05 1.97 16.37
N LEU A 45 10.00 1.79 15.56
CA LEU A 45 9.72 0.57 14.81
C LEU A 45 9.97 0.81 13.32
N GLN A 46 10.76 -0.05 12.69
CA GLN A 46 10.85 -0.15 11.23
C GLN A 46 9.86 -1.20 10.73
N LEU A 47 9.03 -0.83 9.75
CA LEU A 47 8.13 -1.75 9.05
C LEU A 47 8.57 -1.91 7.60
N GLY A 48 8.96 -3.12 7.21
CA GLY A 48 9.18 -3.48 5.82
C GLY A 48 7.85 -3.74 5.10
N CYS A 49 7.50 -2.88 4.15
CA CYS A 49 6.26 -2.93 3.37
C CYS A 49 6.53 -3.19 1.89
N ASP A 50 7.47 -4.10 1.62
CA ASP A 50 7.89 -4.53 0.29
C ASP A 50 7.82 -6.07 0.21
N PRO A 51 7.22 -6.68 -0.83
CA PRO A 51 7.26 -8.13 -1.06
C PRO A 51 8.68 -8.72 -1.04
N LYS A 52 9.71 -7.91 -1.33
CA LYS A 52 11.14 -8.28 -1.26
C LYS A 52 11.63 -8.62 0.16
N HIS A 53 10.93 -8.17 1.21
CA HIS A 53 11.12 -8.55 2.62
C HIS A 53 12.55 -8.46 3.19
N ASP A 54 13.37 -7.51 2.71
CA ASP A 54 14.76 -7.32 3.13
C ASP A 54 15.02 -5.94 3.77
N SER A 55 13.95 -5.23 4.18
CA SER A 55 14.06 -3.87 4.69
C SER A 55 14.87 -3.81 6.00
N CYS A 56 14.59 -4.75 6.90
CA CYS A 56 15.16 -4.82 8.24
C CYS A 56 16.50 -5.55 8.30
N ASN A 57 16.97 -6.19 7.23
CA ASN A 57 18.17 -7.05 7.28
C ASN A 57 19.39 -6.31 7.84
N ALA A 58 19.66 -5.10 7.35
CA ALA A 58 20.77 -4.27 7.85
C ALA A 58 20.54 -3.81 9.31
N LEU A 59 19.29 -3.53 9.70
CA LEU A 59 18.94 -3.17 11.07
C LEU A 59 19.26 -4.31 12.06
N PHE A 60 19.10 -5.57 11.62
CA PHE A 60 19.34 -6.78 12.40
C PHE A 60 20.70 -7.45 12.07
N GLY A 61 21.66 -6.68 11.56
CA GLY A 61 23.03 -7.18 11.34
C GLY A 61 23.13 -8.34 10.36
N GLY A 62 22.25 -8.37 9.35
CA GLY A 62 22.20 -9.39 8.30
C GLY A 62 21.23 -10.54 8.57
N VAL A 63 20.56 -10.57 9.74
CA VAL A 63 19.52 -11.56 10.02
C VAL A 63 18.26 -11.25 9.23
N SER A 64 17.84 -12.19 8.39
CA SER A 64 16.55 -12.13 7.70
C SER A 64 15.43 -12.48 8.67
N LEU A 65 14.49 -11.54 8.87
CA LEU A 65 13.34 -11.75 9.74
C LEU A 65 12.27 -12.58 9.02
N PRO A 66 11.54 -13.46 9.73
CA PRO A 66 10.36 -14.08 9.14
C PRO A 66 9.30 -13.00 8.86
N THR A 67 8.59 -13.12 7.74
CA THR A 67 7.53 -12.16 7.43
C THR A 67 6.32 -12.40 8.32
N LEU A 68 5.53 -11.35 8.56
CA LEU A 68 4.25 -11.43 9.26
C LEU A 68 3.33 -12.46 8.59
N GLY A 69 3.34 -12.52 7.26
CA GLY A 69 2.61 -13.52 6.49
C GLY A 69 3.05 -14.96 6.81
N ASP A 70 4.36 -15.21 6.91
CA ASP A 70 4.92 -16.53 7.22
C ASP A 70 4.58 -16.96 8.64
N VAL A 71 4.74 -16.06 9.62
CA VAL A 71 4.39 -16.34 11.02
C VAL A 71 2.89 -16.62 11.14
N TRP A 72 2.04 -15.84 10.47
CA TRP A 72 0.59 -16.07 10.48
C TRP A 72 0.23 -17.43 9.88
N ARG A 73 0.82 -17.80 8.74
CA ARG A 73 0.61 -19.12 8.11
C ARG A 73 1.00 -20.27 9.04
N ALA A 74 2.16 -20.17 9.70
CA ALA A 74 2.62 -21.18 10.64
C ALA A 74 1.67 -21.33 11.86
N TYR A 75 1.08 -20.23 12.34
CA TYR A 75 0.08 -20.28 13.42
C TYR A 75 -1.24 -20.87 12.95
N LYS A 76 -1.64 -20.56 11.71
CA LYS A 76 -2.84 -21.12 11.07
C LYS A 76 -2.75 -22.62 10.84
N GLU A 77 -1.65 -23.10 10.27
CA GLU A 77 -1.44 -24.54 10.04
C GLU A 77 -1.40 -25.34 11.34
N ALA A 78 -0.93 -24.73 12.43
CA ALA A 78 -0.94 -25.31 13.76
C ALA A 78 -2.28 -25.12 14.52
N GLY A 79 -3.32 -24.54 13.89
CA GLY A 79 -4.64 -24.35 14.50
C GLY A 79 -4.67 -23.39 15.70
N ARG A 80 -3.68 -22.48 15.79
CA ARG A 80 -3.47 -21.59 16.95
C ARG A 80 -3.52 -20.11 16.58
N GLU A 81 -4.32 -19.75 15.57
CA GLU A 81 -4.43 -18.37 15.06
C GLU A 81 -4.72 -17.35 16.17
N GLU A 82 -5.55 -17.71 17.15
CA GLU A 82 -5.94 -16.86 18.28
C GLU A 82 -4.79 -16.58 19.26
N ALA A 83 -3.75 -17.42 19.28
CA ALA A 83 -2.56 -17.22 20.10
C ALA A 83 -1.53 -16.29 19.46
N LEU A 84 -1.74 -15.87 18.19
CA LEU A 84 -0.85 -14.93 17.52
C LEU A 84 -0.98 -13.54 18.17
N GLN A 85 0.16 -12.91 18.42
CA GLN A 85 0.28 -11.64 19.15
C GLN A 85 1.47 -10.85 18.62
N ALA A 86 1.54 -9.56 18.93
CA ALA A 86 2.60 -8.64 18.50
C ALA A 86 4.02 -9.21 18.69
N GLN A 87 4.31 -9.81 19.86
CA GLN A 87 5.64 -10.33 20.20
C GLN A 87 6.17 -11.43 19.26
N HIS A 88 5.28 -12.05 18.47
CA HIS A 88 5.66 -13.11 17.53
C HIS A 88 6.10 -12.55 16.16
N VAL A 89 5.80 -11.28 15.87
CA VAL A 89 6.05 -10.63 14.57
C VAL A 89 6.85 -9.34 14.69
N ILE A 90 6.92 -8.75 15.89
CA ILE A 90 7.74 -7.58 16.20
C ILE A 90 9.01 -8.05 16.90
N PHE A 91 10.14 -7.92 16.19
CA PHE A 91 11.45 -8.30 16.69
C PHE A 91 12.19 -7.07 17.23
N LYS A 92 13.17 -7.30 18.11
CA LYS A 92 14.02 -6.24 18.67
C LYS A 92 15.49 -6.58 18.49
N THR A 93 16.32 -5.55 18.35
CA THR A 93 17.77 -5.68 18.32
C THR A 93 18.42 -4.45 18.94
N GLU A 94 19.67 -4.59 19.35
CA GLU A 94 20.50 -3.50 19.82
C GLU A 94 21.45 -3.06 18.71
N ILE A 95 21.61 -1.76 18.56
CA ILE A 95 22.47 -1.15 17.53
C ILE A 95 23.62 -0.39 18.17
N MET A 96 24.70 -0.16 17.40
CA MET A 96 25.86 0.64 17.82
C MET A 96 26.43 0.19 19.17
N ALA A 97 26.73 -1.12 19.29
CA ALA A 97 27.27 -1.73 20.50
C ALA A 97 26.41 -1.50 21.77
N GLY A 98 25.09 -1.63 21.65
CA GLY A 98 24.16 -1.51 22.79
C GLY A 98 23.72 -0.08 23.11
N ALA A 99 24.07 0.91 22.27
CA ALA A 99 23.73 2.31 22.53
C ALA A 99 22.22 2.61 22.42
N ALA A 100 21.48 1.82 21.64
CA ALA A 100 20.03 1.94 21.52
C ALA A 100 19.37 0.61 21.14
N THR A 101 18.10 0.44 21.53
CA THR A 101 17.24 -0.66 21.09
C THR A 101 16.29 -0.16 20.00
N VAL A 102 16.14 -0.94 18.93
CA VAL A 102 15.22 -0.69 17.81
C VAL A 102 14.32 -1.91 17.61
N TYR A 103 13.13 -1.66 17.05
CA TYR A 103 12.16 -2.71 16.72
C TYR A 103 12.02 -2.84 15.22
N GLY A 104 11.73 -4.04 14.73
CA GLY A 104 11.52 -4.31 13.31
C GLY A 104 10.47 -5.38 13.05
N CYS A 105 9.82 -5.27 11.89
CA CYS A 105 8.88 -6.25 11.38
C CYS A 105 8.87 -6.20 9.85
N GLU A 106 8.91 -7.37 9.21
CA GLU A 106 8.68 -7.49 7.78
C GLU A 106 7.22 -7.90 7.55
N ILE A 107 6.42 -7.07 6.89
CA ILE A 107 5.06 -7.48 6.50
C ILE A 107 5.15 -8.55 5.41
N GLY A 108 6.09 -8.35 4.48
CA GLY A 108 6.32 -9.21 3.33
C GLY A 108 5.22 -9.12 2.27
N GLY A 109 5.20 -10.11 1.39
CA GLY A 109 4.23 -10.23 0.30
C GLY A 109 3.95 -11.70 -0.01
N PRO A 110 3.07 -11.99 -0.97
CA PRO A 110 2.87 -13.36 -1.42
C PRO A 110 4.15 -13.93 -2.05
N GLU A 111 4.20 -15.25 -2.23
CA GLU A 111 5.29 -15.91 -2.94
C GLU A 111 5.55 -15.28 -4.31
N VAL A 112 6.81 -15.23 -4.72
CA VAL A 112 7.21 -14.70 -6.03
C VAL A 112 6.42 -15.38 -7.14
N GLY A 113 5.80 -14.58 -8.01
CA GLY A 113 4.97 -15.07 -9.11
C GLY A 113 3.54 -15.47 -8.74
N ARG A 114 3.11 -15.30 -7.47
CA ARG A 114 1.75 -15.64 -7.01
C ARG A 114 1.12 -14.49 -6.23
N GLY A 115 -0.22 -14.47 -6.20
CA GLY A 115 -0.98 -13.56 -5.35
C GLY A 115 -0.93 -12.07 -5.76
N CYS A 116 -1.21 -11.19 -4.80
CA CYS A 116 -1.17 -9.73 -4.99
C CYS A 116 -0.40 -9.10 -3.83
N GLY A 117 0.74 -8.46 -4.10
CA GLY A 117 1.58 -7.80 -3.10
C GLY A 117 0.80 -6.81 -2.24
N GLY A 118 -0.02 -5.96 -2.85
CA GLY A 118 -0.86 -5.00 -2.14
C GLY A 118 -1.82 -5.64 -1.14
N ARG A 119 -2.42 -6.81 -1.45
CA ARG A 119 -3.30 -7.50 -0.49
C ARG A 119 -2.54 -8.02 0.72
N GLY A 120 -1.30 -8.48 0.54
CA GLY A 120 -0.43 -8.89 1.65
C GLY A 120 -0.14 -7.73 2.60
N ILE A 121 0.16 -6.56 2.03
CA ILE A 121 0.40 -5.34 2.81
C ILE A 121 -0.84 -4.94 3.61
N THR A 122 -2.00 -4.83 2.98
CA THR A 122 -3.27 -4.47 3.67
C THR A 122 -3.58 -5.47 4.79
N PHE A 123 -3.45 -6.76 4.53
CA PHE A 123 -3.65 -7.80 5.55
C PHE A 123 -2.69 -7.67 6.74
N GLY A 124 -1.41 -7.37 6.47
CA GLY A 124 -0.42 -7.13 7.52
C GLY A 124 -0.78 -5.95 8.41
N PHE A 125 -1.19 -4.82 7.82
CA PHE A 125 -1.66 -3.67 8.60
C PHE A 125 -2.89 -3.99 9.44
N ASP A 126 -3.88 -4.71 8.88
CA ASP A 126 -5.06 -5.12 9.64
C ASP A 126 -4.70 -6.00 10.85
N LEU A 127 -3.68 -6.86 10.74
CA LEU A 127 -3.17 -7.65 11.86
C LEU A 127 -2.44 -6.78 12.89
N LEU A 128 -1.59 -5.85 12.46
CA LEU A 128 -0.88 -4.93 13.35
C LEU A 128 -1.86 -4.03 14.12
N GLU A 129 -2.91 -3.53 13.46
CA GLU A 129 -4.00 -2.78 14.09
C GLU A 129 -4.73 -3.63 15.14
N LYS A 130 -5.05 -4.90 14.83
CA LYS A 130 -5.64 -5.84 15.80
C LYS A 130 -4.73 -6.10 17.01
N PHE A 131 -3.41 -6.10 16.81
CA PHE A 131 -2.44 -6.21 17.90
C PHE A 131 -2.24 -4.90 18.69
N GLY A 132 -2.99 -3.84 18.36
CA GLY A 132 -2.97 -2.58 19.07
C GLY A 132 -1.79 -1.69 18.71
N LEU A 133 -1.35 -1.66 17.44
CA LEU A 133 -0.25 -0.81 16.95
C LEU A 133 -0.33 0.65 17.48
N SER A 134 -1.53 1.22 17.55
CA SER A 134 -1.76 2.60 18.05
C SER A 134 -1.58 2.77 19.57
N GLN A 135 -1.58 1.68 20.33
CA GLN A 135 -1.43 1.66 21.79
C GLN A 135 0.00 1.33 22.22
N TRP A 136 0.86 0.90 21.28
CA TRP A 136 2.25 0.61 21.59
C TRP A 136 2.96 1.91 21.95
N ALA A 137 3.78 1.84 23.00
CA ALA A 137 4.58 2.98 23.46
C ALA A 137 5.79 3.22 22.55
N LEU A 138 5.51 3.54 21.28
CA LEU A 138 6.47 3.94 20.26
C LEU A 138 6.36 5.44 20.02
N ASP A 139 7.49 6.08 19.76
CA ASP A 139 7.51 7.48 19.32
C ASP A 139 7.34 7.57 17.81
N TYR A 140 7.88 6.59 17.07
CA TYR A 140 7.87 6.55 15.61
C TYR A 140 7.64 5.14 15.06
N VAL A 141 6.87 5.08 13.97
CA VAL A 141 6.78 3.93 13.08
C VAL A 141 7.22 4.40 11.70
N VAL A 142 8.32 3.84 11.18
CA VAL A 142 8.88 4.21 9.88
C VAL A 142 8.68 3.05 8.90
N MET A 143 7.90 3.30 7.86
CA MET A 143 7.44 2.28 6.92
C MET A 143 8.18 2.40 5.59
N ASP A 144 8.87 1.35 5.18
CA ASP A 144 9.58 1.26 3.90
C ASP A 144 8.67 0.66 2.83
N PHE A 145 8.12 1.50 1.95
CA PHE A 145 7.14 1.10 0.94
C PHE A 145 7.74 0.96 -0.45
N LEU A 146 7.29 -0.06 -1.18
CA LEU A 146 7.50 -0.16 -2.61
C LEU A 146 6.82 1.02 -3.34
N GLY A 147 7.61 1.85 -4.02
CA GLY A 147 7.12 3.07 -4.68
C GLY A 147 7.14 3.05 -6.21
N ASP A 148 7.44 1.91 -6.83
CA ASP A 148 7.35 1.76 -8.30
C ASP A 148 5.89 1.82 -8.78
N VAL A 149 4.98 1.33 -7.95
CA VAL A 149 3.54 1.36 -8.15
C VAL A 149 2.87 1.94 -6.93
N VAL A 150 1.95 2.88 -7.13
CA VAL A 150 1.17 3.51 -6.05
C VAL A 150 -0.31 3.22 -6.28
N CYS A 151 -0.65 1.93 -6.31
CA CYS A 151 -2.01 1.45 -6.54
C CYS A 151 -2.42 0.40 -5.50
N GLY A 152 -3.74 0.26 -5.29
CA GLY A 152 -4.31 -0.72 -4.36
C GLY A 152 -3.64 -0.67 -2.98
N GLY A 153 -3.13 -1.82 -2.52
CA GLY A 153 -2.51 -1.94 -1.20
C GLY A 153 -1.18 -1.20 -1.03
N PHE A 154 -0.47 -0.84 -2.12
CA PHE A 154 0.74 -0.01 -2.02
C PHE A 154 0.44 1.47 -1.81
N ALA A 155 -0.81 1.88 -2.06
CA ALA A 155 -1.30 3.21 -1.72
C ALA A 155 -1.91 3.29 -0.31
N THR A 156 -1.98 2.17 0.44
CA THR A 156 -2.64 2.10 1.76
C THR A 156 -2.21 3.21 2.74
N PRO A 157 -0.90 3.54 2.87
CA PRO A 157 -0.47 4.65 3.73
C PRO A 157 -1.14 5.98 3.43
N LEU A 158 -1.35 6.25 2.14
CA LEU A 158 -1.96 7.48 1.64
C LEU A 158 -3.49 7.38 1.73
N SER A 159 -4.07 6.28 1.22
CA SER A 159 -5.51 6.13 1.05
C SER A 159 -6.27 5.92 2.36
N ARG A 160 -5.67 5.23 3.34
CA ARG A 160 -6.25 5.05 4.69
C ARG A 160 -5.76 6.11 5.69
N SER A 161 -4.94 7.07 5.25
CA SER A 161 -4.27 8.04 6.12
C SER A 161 -3.53 7.39 7.30
N LEU A 162 -2.89 6.23 7.06
CA LEU A 162 -2.08 5.57 8.08
C LEU A 162 -0.78 6.33 8.33
N ALA A 163 -0.15 6.86 7.27
CA ALA A 163 1.00 7.74 7.42
C ALA A 163 0.55 9.17 7.72
N GLU A 164 1.17 9.81 8.70
CA GLU A 164 1.04 11.26 8.90
C GLU A 164 1.89 12.00 7.87
N GLU A 165 3.13 11.53 7.67
CA GLU A 165 4.12 12.21 6.86
C GLU A 165 4.80 11.23 5.89
N VAL A 166 5.07 11.71 4.67
CA VAL A 166 5.65 10.92 3.59
C VAL A 166 6.92 11.56 3.08
N ILE A 167 7.97 10.75 3.02
CA ILE A 167 9.26 11.09 2.43
C ILE A 167 9.38 10.35 1.11
N ILE A 168 9.82 11.05 0.07
CA ILE A 168 10.09 10.44 -1.25
C ILE A 168 11.60 10.39 -1.47
N LEU A 169 12.15 9.20 -1.66
CA LEU A 169 13.52 8.99 -2.11
C LEU A 169 13.60 9.03 -3.63
N CYS A 170 14.51 9.83 -4.15
CA CYS A 170 14.84 9.90 -5.57
C CYS A 170 16.35 10.05 -5.76
N GLY A 171 16.80 9.89 -7.00
CA GLY A 171 18.12 10.30 -7.44
C GLY A 171 17.97 11.38 -8.50
N ASN A 172 19.04 11.61 -9.27
CA ASN A 172 19.01 12.56 -10.38
C ASN A 172 18.57 11.94 -11.73
N ASP A 173 18.31 10.63 -11.77
CA ASP A 173 17.91 9.92 -12.98
C ASP A 173 16.42 10.07 -13.30
N ARG A 174 16.09 9.97 -14.59
CA ARG A 174 14.72 10.11 -15.10
C ARG A 174 13.74 9.13 -14.48
N GLN A 175 14.14 7.88 -14.25
CA GLN A 175 13.20 6.87 -13.79
C GLN A 175 12.85 7.05 -12.31
N SER A 176 13.82 7.44 -11.47
CA SER A 176 13.54 7.72 -10.05
C SER A 176 12.68 8.96 -9.85
N LEU A 177 12.93 10.04 -10.61
CA LEU A 177 12.12 11.25 -10.57
C LEU A 177 10.72 11.02 -11.17
N TYR A 178 10.58 10.13 -12.15
CA TYR A 178 9.26 9.73 -12.67
C TYR A 178 8.42 9.03 -11.59
N ALA A 179 9.02 8.09 -10.86
CA ALA A 179 8.37 7.47 -9.72
C ALA A 179 8.01 8.50 -8.63
N ALA A 180 8.93 9.42 -8.31
CA ALA A 180 8.68 10.51 -7.37
C ALA A 180 7.48 11.38 -7.78
N ASN A 181 7.37 11.71 -9.07
CA ASN A 181 6.25 12.46 -9.63
C ASN A 181 4.91 11.71 -9.48
N ASN A 182 4.90 10.40 -9.74
CA ASN A 182 3.71 9.57 -9.56
C ASN A 182 3.29 9.45 -8.09
N ILE A 183 4.26 9.32 -7.17
CA ILE A 183 3.97 9.33 -5.73
C ILE A 183 3.40 10.68 -5.30
N ALA A 184 3.98 11.79 -5.77
CA ALA A 184 3.47 13.13 -5.49
C ALA A 184 2.04 13.32 -6.03
N SER A 185 1.76 12.81 -7.23
CA SER A 185 0.43 12.80 -7.83
C SER A 185 -0.58 12.02 -7.00
N ALA A 186 -0.22 10.80 -6.57
CA ALA A 186 -1.08 10.00 -5.70
C ALA A 186 -1.34 10.68 -4.35
N ALA A 187 -0.30 11.23 -3.70
CA ALA A 187 -0.46 11.94 -2.43
C ALA A 187 -1.37 13.18 -2.57
N LYS A 188 -1.21 13.95 -3.66
CA LYS A 188 -2.08 15.10 -3.95
C LYS A 188 -3.53 14.65 -4.17
N TYR A 189 -3.74 13.58 -4.92
CA TYR A 189 -5.07 13.01 -5.15
C TYR A 189 -5.76 12.64 -3.82
N PHE A 190 -5.10 11.87 -2.95
CA PHE A 190 -5.70 11.49 -1.67
C PHE A 190 -5.90 12.67 -0.72
N ALA A 191 -5.00 13.66 -0.73
CA ALA A 191 -5.21 14.90 0.03
C ALA A 191 -6.46 15.66 -0.46
N SER A 192 -6.70 15.73 -1.77
CA SER A 192 -7.90 16.38 -2.33
C SER A 192 -9.21 15.65 -1.97
N MET A 193 -9.13 14.36 -1.66
CA MET A 193 -10.24 13.53 -1.17
C MET A 193 -10.46 13.64 0.36
N GLY A 194 -9.71 14.52 1.04
CA GLY A 194 -9.80 14.73 2.50
C GLY A 194 -8.85 13.87 3.34
N GLY A 195 -7.88 13.20 2.71
CA GLY A 195 -6.81 12.48 3.40
C GLY A 195 -5.93 13.42 4.23
N ARG A 196 -5.42 12.92 5.37
CA ARG A 196 -4.57 13.71 6.29
C ARG A 196 -3.07 13.55 6.07
N THR A 197 -2.68 12.56 5.27
CA THR A 197 -1.29 12.31 4.92
C THR A 197 -0.72 13.45 4.10
N ARG A 198 0.46 13.95 4.48
CA ARG A 198 1.17 14.99 3.74
C ARG A 198 2.55 14.54 3.30
N LEU A 199 3.00 15.05 2.16
CA LEU A 199 4.41 14.98 1.78
C LEU A 199 5.19 15.95 2.67
N ILE A 200 6.38 15.56 3.13
CA ILE A 200 7.28 16.48 3.85
C ILE A 200 8.51 16.86 3.02
N GLY A 201 8.82 16.11 1.97
CA GLY A 201 9.86 16.49 1.01
C GLY A 201 10.56 15.30 0.37
N LEU A 202 11.62 15.64 -0.38
CA LEU A 202 12.46 14.72 -1.12
C LEU A 202 13.77 14.44 -0.37
N ILE A 203 14.27 13.22 -0.49
CA ILE A 203 15.64 12.84 -0.15
C ILE A 203 16.34 12.47 -1.45
N VAL A 204 17.38 13.21 -1.79
CA VAL A 204 18.22 12.90 -2.96
C VAL A 204 19.27 11.90 -2.51
N ASN A 205 19.10 10.64 -2.89
CA ASN A 205 20.06 9.58 -2.59
C ASN A 205 20.95 9.30 -3.82
N ARG A 206 22.16 8.82 -3.56
CA ARG A 206 23.21 8.64 -4.59
C ARG A 206 23.40 9.93 -5.40
N ASP A 207 23.42 11.05 -4.69
CA ASP A 207 23.57 12.35 -5.31
C ASP A 207 24.90 12.40 -6.09
N ASP A 208 24.79 12.70 -7.37
CA ASP A 208 25.89 12.83 -8.33
C ASP A 208 26.27 14.30 -8.58
N GLY A 209 25.60 15.25 -7.93
CA GLY A 209 25.86 16.68 -8.03
C GLY A 209 25.29 17.35 -9.29
N SER A 210 24.50 16.64 -10.10
CA SER A 210 23.91 17.21 -11.33
C SER A 210 22.78 18.22 -11.09
N GLY A 211 22.24 18.27 -9.87
CA GLY A 211 21.20 19.22 -9.48
C GLY A 211 19.83 18.96 -10.13
N VAL A 212 19.62 17.80 -10.73
CA VAL A 212 18.39 17.49 -11.50
C VAL A 212 17.20 17.33 -10.55
N ALA A 213 17.41 16.64 -9.44
CA ALA A 213 16.39 16.44 -8.42
C ALA A 213 15.94 17.77 -7.78
N GLU A 214 16.83 18.74 -7.61
CA GLU A 214 16.51 20.09 -7.15
C GLU A 214 15.58 20.82 -8.10
N ARG A 215 15.91 20.82 -9.40
CA ARG A 215 15.06 21.44 -10.43
C ARG A 215 13.69 20.77 -10.50
N PHE A 216 13.62 19.47 -10.27
CA PHE A 216 12.35 18.76 -10.12
C PHE A 216 11.61 19.23 -8.87
N ALA A 217 12.27 19.24 -7.71
CA ALA A 217 11.72 19.64 -6.40
C ALA A 217 11.09 21.04 -6.44
N GLU A 218 11.78 22.01 -7.03
CA GLU A 218 11.30 23.37 -7.24
C GLU A 218 10.02 23.41 -8.09
N ARG A 219 10.00 22.69 -9.22
CA ARG A 219 8.83 22.66 -10.12
C ARG A 219 7.62 21.97 -9.51
N VAL A 220 7.82 20.92 -8.71
CA VAL A 220 6.73 20.22 -8.01
C VAL A 220 6.32 20.88 -6.70
N ASN A 221 7.05 21.91 -6.28
CA ASN A 221 6.89 22.61 -5.02
C ASN A 221 7.03 21.68 -3.80
N LEU A 222 8.13 20.92 -3.77
CA LEU A 222 8.54 20.10 -2.63
C LEU A 222 9.94 20.48 -2.17
N PRO A 223 10.21 20.54 -0.86
CA PRO A 223 11.56 20.81 -0.35
C PRO A 223 12.46 19.57 -0.51
N VAL A 224 13.75 19.80 -0.75
CA VAL A 224 14.78 18.77 -0.56
C VAL A 224 15.23 18.78 0.90
N LEU A 225 14.99 17.69 1.62
CA LEU A 225 15.27 17.58 3.06
C LEU A 225 16.72 17.20 3.34
N ALA A 226 17.30 16.35 2.51
CA ALA A 226 18.70 15.94 2.62
C ALA A 226 19.24 15.43 1.28
N ARG A 227 20.57 15.49 1.15
CA ARG A 227 21.34 14.90 0.06
C ARG A 227 22.29 13.87 0.63
N ILE A 228 22.24 12.66 0.09
CA ILE A 228 23.12 11.56 0.47
C ILE A 228 24.03 11.28 -0.72
N PRO A 229 25.35 11.56 -0.61
CA PRO A 229 26.26 11.44 -1.74
C PRO A 229 26.43 9.98 -2.16
N LEU A 230 26.70 9.76 -3.44
CA LEU A 230 27.14 8.46 -3.93
C LEU A 230 28.55 8.15 -3.40
N ASP A 231 28.64 7.29 -2.38
CA ASP A 231 29.91 6.85 -1.80
C ASP A 231 30.04 5.33 -1.88
N ARG A 232 31.13 4.87 -2.52
CA ARG A 232 31.40 3.44 -2.74
C ARG A 232 31.63 2.69 -1.42
N SER A 233 32.35 3.30 -0.47
CA SER A 233 32.66 2.66 0.80
C SER A 233 31.40 2.45 1.63
N ILE A 234 30.50 3.43 1.63
CA ILE A 234 29.20 3.32 2.32
C ILE A 234 28.29 2.30 1.64
N ARG A 235 28.31 2.22 0.31
CA ARG A 235 27.58 1.16 -0.41
C ARG A 235 28.07 -0.22 0.02
N GLU A 236 29.38 -0.44 0.03
CA GLU A 236 29.98 -1.72 0.43
C GLU A 236 29.68 -2.06 1.91
N LEU A 237 29.66 -1.05 2.80
CA LEU A 237 29.19 -1.21 4.18
C LEU A 237 27.72 -1.64 4.25
N ALA A 238 26.85 -0.98 3.49
CA ALA A 238 25.43 -1.32 3.43
C ALA A 238 25.19 -2.73 2.87
N ASP A 239 25.93 -3.12 1.83
CA ASP A 239 25.89 -4.48 1.25
C ASP A 239 26.33 -5.54 2.28
N SER A 240 27.23 -5.17 3.20
CA SER A 240 27.64 -5.99 4.35
C SER A 240 26.70 -5.91 5.57
N CYS A 241 25.50 -5.32 5.40
CA CYS A 241 24.48 -5.15 6.45
C CYS A 241 24.95 -4.29 7.63
N GLN A 242 25.83 -3.32 7.38
CA GLN A 242 26.29 -2.35 8.39
C GLN A 242 25.63 -0.98 8.23
N LEU A 243 25.48 -0.28 9.36
CA LEU A 243 24.94 1.07 9.39
C LEU A 243 25.96 2.07 8.82
N ALA A 244 25.50 2.98 7.97
CA ALA A 244 26.32 4.09 7.49
C ALA A 244 26.65 5.11 8.60
N LEU A 245 25.96 5.03 9.74
CA LEU A 245 26.19 5.88 10.91
C LEU A 245 27.59 5.71 11.54
N ILE A 246 28.36 4.69 11.15
CA ILE A 246 29.76 4.56 11.57
C ILE A 246 30.68 5.56 10.85
N ASP A 247 30.31 6.03 9.66
CA ASP A 247 31.01 7.12 8.97
C ASP A 247 30.49 8.47 9.48
N PRO A 248 31.34 9.35 10.03
CA PRO A 248 30.92 10.63 10.58
C PRO A 248 30.18 11.55 9.61
N ARG A 249 30.50 11.50 8.31
CA ARG A 249 29.86 12.33 7.27
C ARG A 249 28.41 11.94 7.10
N PHE A 250 28.14 10.64 7.00
CA PHE A 250 26.78 10.11 6.87
C PHE A 250 26.02 10.23 8.19
N ALA A 251 26.68 9.99 9.32
CA ALA A 251 26.11 10.19 10.64
C ALA A 251 25.59 11.62 10.85
N ALA A 252 26.30 12.64 10.35
CA ALA A 252 25.90 14.04 10.43
C ALA A 252 24.67 14.35 9.57
N ILE A 253 24.58 13.79 8.35
CA ILE A 253 23.41 13.95 7.47
C ILE A 253 22.15 13.41 8.17
N PHE A 254 22.21 12.17 8.67
CA PHE A 254 21.08 11.57 9.37
C PHE A 254 20.77 12.26 10.70
N ASP A 255 21.78 12.73 11.45
CA ASP A 255 21.57 13.49 12.69
C ASP A 255 20.80 14.79 12.43
N SER A 256 21.21 15.57 11.42
CA SER A 256 20.50 16.78 11.01
C SER A 256 19.05 16.49 10.63
N LEU A 257 18.83 15.50 9.77
CA LEU A 257 17.48 15.13 9.32
C LEU A 257 16.60 14.61 10.47
N ALA A 258 17.12 13.72 11.29
CA ALA A 258 16.39 13.16 12.43
C ALA A 258 16.00 14.26 13.43
N ARG A 259 16.90 15.20 13.72
CA ARG A 259 16.59 16.37 14.56
C ARG A 259 15.47 17.19 13.96
N GLN A 260 15.52 17.52 12.67
CA GLN A 260 14.44 18.28 12.01
C GLN A 260 13.09 17.57 12.10
N ILE A 261 13.07 16.24 11.95
CA ILE A 261 11.86 15.43 12.11
C ILE A 261 11.36 15.48 13.57
N ILE A 262 12.24 15.32 14.55
CA ILE A 262 11.91 15.36 15.98
C ILE A 262 11.35 16.72 16.38
N THR A 263 12.02 17.81 15.99
CA THR A 263 11.66 19.19 16.34
C THR A 263 10.55 19.76 15.44
N ARG A 264 10.11 19.02 14.41
CA ARG A 264 9.12 19.46 13.42
C ARG A 264 9.51 20.76 12.72
N THR A 265 10.79 20.90 12.40
CA THR A 265 11.36 22.06 11.70
C THR A 265 11.64 21.79 10.23
N THR A 266 11.13 20.68 9.68
CA THR A 266 11.10 20.46 8.23
C THR A 266 10.27 21.57 7.56
N PRO A 267 10.63 22.01 6.34
CA PRO A 267 9.84 23.01 5.63
C PRO A 267 8.38 22.57 5.49
N SER A 268 7.44 23.50 5.66
CA SER A 268 6.01 23.20 5.53
C SER A 268 5.67 22.97 4.06
N VAL A 269 4.91 21.91 3.79
CA VAL A 269 4.37 21.60 2.47
C VAL A 269 2.87 21.82 2.51
N ASP A 270 2.37 22.72 1.66
CA ASP A 270 0.95 22.84 1.37
C ASP A 270 0.60 21.90 0.22
N MET A 271 -0.17 20.85 0.51
CA MET A 271 -0.59 19.86 -0.49
C MET A 271 -1.41 20.48 -1.62
N GLY A 272 -2.09 21.61 -1.40
CA GLY A 272 -2.80 22.35 -2.45
C GLY A 272 -1.85 22.98 -3.48
N GLN A 273 -0.63 23.30 -3.07
CA GLN A 273 0.41 23.91 -3.90
C GLN A 273 1.39 22.88 -4.48
N VAL A 274 1.33 21.61 -4.08
CA VAL A 274 2.13 20.54 -4.72
C VAL A 274 1.66 20.40 -6.16
N ARG A 275 2.59 20.41 -7.12
CA ARG A 275 2.28 20.37 -8.55
C ARG A 275 3.03 19.22 -9.24
N PRO A 276 2.47 18.00 -9.25
CA PRO A 276 2.97 16.94 -10.11
C PRO A 276 3.02 17.43 -11.56
N LEU A 277 4.06 17.05 -12.29
CA LEU A 277 4.31 17.52 -13.64
C LEU A 277 3.67 16.60 -14.67
N GLU A 278 3.11 17.22 -15.71
CA GLU A 278 2.73 16.51 -16.92
C GLU A 278 3.98 16.05 -17.68
N TYR A 279 3.82 15.09 -18.59
CA TYR A 279 4.95 14.39 -19.20
C TYR A 279 5.93 15.33 -19.94
N GLN A 280 5.42 16.30 -20.70
CA GLN A 280 6.26 17.28 -21.41
C GLN A 280 7.04 18.18 -20.44
N GLU A 281 6.38 18.69 -19.39
CA GLU A 281 7.04 19.50 -18.34
C GLU A 281 8.10 18.67 -17.60
N PHE A 282 7.80 17.40 -17.35
CA PHE A 282 8.70 16.46 -16.72
C PHE A 282 9.97 16.22 -17.55
N LEU A 283 9.82 15.98 -18.86
CA LEU A 283 10.97 15.81 -19.77
C LEU A 283 11.87 17.05 -19.81
N SER A 284 11.27 18.24 -19.71
CA SER A 284 12.01 19.51 -19.75
C SER A 284 13.04 19.65 -18.60
N ILE A 285 12.84 18.95 -17.47
CA ILE A 285 13.82 18.91 -16.35
C ILE A 285 15.17 18.36 -16.78
N PHE A 286 15.15 17.42 -17.73
CA PHE A 286 16.32 16.74 -18.28
C PHE A 286 16.84 17.42 -19.55
N GLY A 287 16.27 18.57 -19.94
CA GLY A 287 16.56 19.22 -21.22
C GLY A 287 16.02 18.44 -22.44
N ALA A 288 15.09 17.51 -22.21
CA ALA A 288 14.44 16.75 -23.27
C ALA A 288 13.09 17.38 -23.64
N GLN A 289 12.65 17.13 -24.87
CA GLN A 289 11.33 17.51 -25.35
C GLN A 289 10.63 16.26 -25.89
N GLU A 290 9.32 16.17 -25.67
CA GLU A 290 8.50 15.17 -26.33
C GLU A 290 8.43 15.51 -27.83
N PRO A 291 8.81 14.60 -28.73
CA PRO A 291 8.64 14.83 -30.16
C PRO A 291 7.16 15.01 -30.49
N ASP A 292 6.85 15.94 -31.40
CA ASP A 292 5.50 16.10 -31.96
C ASP A 292 5.24 15.01 -33.03
N LEU A 293 5.26 13.76 -32.57
CA LEU A 293 5.06 12.56 -33.38
C LEU A 293 4.01 11.69 -32.69
N VAL A 294 2.87 11.51 -33.35
CA VAL A 294 1.89 10.50 -32.94
C VAL A 294 2.25 9.18 -33.62
N PRO A 295 2.63 8.12 -32.88
CA PRO A 295 2.94 6.83 -33.47
C PRO A 295 1.72 6.26 -34.21
N ALA A 296 1.92 5.71 -35.40
CA ALA A 296 0.88 4.96 -36.09
C ALA A 296 0.58 3.65 -35.33
N GLY A 297 -0.70 3.32 -35.17
CA GLY A 297 -1.10 2.02 -34.64
C GLY A 297 -0.78 0.91 -35.63
N ALA A 298 -0.28 -0.23 -35.13
CA ALA A 298 -0.02 -1.39 -35.98
C ALA A 298 -1.33 -1.92 -36.58
N THR A 299 -1.33 -2.19 -37.88
CA THR A 299 -2.45 -2.80 -38.59
C THR A 299 -2.61 -4.27 -38.23
N ALA A 300 -3.80 -4.83 -38.47
CA ALA A 300 -4.03 -6.27 -38.29
C ALA A 300 -3.08 -7.10 -39.16
N ASP A 301 -2.82 -6.68 -40.39
CA ASP A 301 -1.93 -7.41 -41.30
C ASP A 301 -0.48 -7.43 -40.80
N GLU A 302 0.01 -6.32 -40.23
CA GLU A 302 1.33 -6.25 -39.58
C GLU A 302 1.42 -7.13 -38.33
N LEU A 303 0.36 -7.13 -37.50
CA LEU A 303 0.33 -7.91 -36.26
C LEU A 303 0.16 -9.42 -36.51
N PHE A 304 -0.59 -9.81 -37.54
CA PHE A 304 -0.88 -11.21 -37.85
C PHE A 304 -0.09 -11.76 -39.05
N GLY A 305 0.81 -10.99 -39.64
CA GLY A 305 1.66 -11.40 -40.77
C GLY A 305 0.85 -11.87 -41.99
N GLY A 306 -0.29 -11.22 -42.27
CA GLY A 306 -1.24 -11.64 -43.31
C GLY A 306 -2.07 -12.88 -42.98
N THR A 307 -1.93 -13.44 -41.78
CA THR A 307 -2.78 -14.52 -41.29
C THR A 307 -4.08 -13.92 -40.74
N ARG A 308 -5.23 -14.43 -41.16
CA ARG A 308 -6.49 -14.00 -40.56
C ARG A 308 -6.57 -14.55 -39.14
N ALA A 309 -6.61 -13.68 -38.13
CA ALA A 309 -6.93 -14.10 -36.78
C ALA A 309 -8.29 -14.82 -36.81
N THR A 310 -8.30 -16.11 -36.48
CA THR A 310 -9.55 -16.81 -36.18
C THR A 310 -10.13 -16.15 -34.95
N ALA A 311 -11.29 -15.51 -35.08
CA ALA A 311 -12.02 -15.01 -33.93
C ALA A 311 -12.14 -16.17 -32.93
N LEU A 312 -11.63 -15.97 -31.72
CA LEU A 312 -11.92 -16.90 -30.63
C LEU A 312 -13.45 -16.97 -30.56
N PRO A 313 -14.06 -18.18 -30.62
CA PRO A 313 -15.50 -18.28 -30.47
C PRO A 313 -15.85 -17.61 -29.15
N ILE A 314 -16.61 -16.52 -29.24
CA ILE A 314 -17.24 -15.97 -28.06
C ILE A 314 -18.23 -17.05 -27.65
N LEU A 315 -17.90 -17.75 -26.56
CA LEU A 315 -18.86 -18.59 -25.87
C LEU A 315 -19.95 -17.65 -25.34
N GLU A 316 -20.98 -17.43 -26.15
CA GLU A 316 -22.26 -17.00 -25.64
C GLU A 316 -22.80 -18.14 -24.80
N LEU A 317 -22.48 -18.09 -23.51
CA LEU A 317 -23.17 -18.86 -22.50
C LEU A 317 -24.59 -18.33 -22.48
N GLY A 318 -25.46 -18.92 -23.30
CA GLY A 318 -26.89 -18.82 -23.06
C GLY A 318 -27.13 -19.29 -21.63
N LEU A 319 -27.79 -18.46 -20.83
CA LEU A 319 -28.43 -18.97 -19.62
C LEU A 319 -29.26 -20.17 -20.06
N LEU A 320 -28.93 -21.36 -19.58
CA LEU A 320 -29.72 -22.55 -19.83
C LEU A 320 -31.16 -22.21 -19.44
N ASP A 321 -32.06 -22.20 -20.42
CA ASP A 321 -33.48 -22.22 -20.14
C ASP A 321 -33.73 -23.46 -19.28
N GLN A 322 -34.22 -23.21 -18.06
CA GLN A 322 -34.78 -24.18 -17.12
C GLN A 322 -33.80 -25.09 -16.38
N VAL A 323 -33.49 -24.71 -15.13
CA VAL A 323 -33.91 -25.47 -13.93
C VAL A 323 -34.19 -24.46 -12.81
N VAL A 324 -35.45 -24.02 -12.67
CA VAL A 324 -35.89 -23.33 -11.45
C VAL A 324 -35.77 -24.35 -10.32
N GLY A 325 -34.79 -24.17 -9.43
CA GLY A 325 -34.70 -24.96 -8.21
C GLY A 325 -36.01 -24.88 -7.43
N THR A 326 -36.36 -25.94 -6.70
CA THR A 326 -37.63 -26.04 -5.96
C THR A 326 -37.85 -24.76 -5.13
N PRO A 327 -38.93 -23.99 -5.35
CA PRO A 327 -39.18 -22.78 -4.58
C PRO A 327 -39.22 -23.13 -3.09
N LEU A 328 -38.38 -22.48 -2.29
CA LEU A 328 -38.53 -22.48 -0.84
C LEU A 328 -39.90 -21.83 -0.52
N GLY A 329 -40.68 -22.47 0.35
CA GLY A 329 -42.08 -22.13 0.61
C GLY A 329 -42.34 -20.62 0.74
N THR A 330 -43.42 -20.16 0.10
CA THR A 330 -43.80 -18.74 -0.07
C THR A 330 -44.21 -18.01 1.20
N ASP A 331 -44.20 -18.70 2.34
CA ASP A 331 -44.82 -18.22 3.58
C ASP A 331 -43.81 -17.53 4.52
N THR A 332 -42.53 -17.46 4.12
CA THR A 332 -41.48 -16.74 4.85
C THR A 332 -40.96 -15.55 4.04
N PRO A 333 -40.57 -14.44 4.70
CA PRO A 333 -39.92 -13.30 4.02
C PRO A 333 -38.72 -13.74 3.16
N THR A 334 -37.95 -14.70 3.65
CA THR A 334 -36.82 -15.32 2.94
C THR A 334 -37.25 -16.05 1.67
N GLY A 335 -38.32 -16.85 1.73
CA GLY A 335 -38.84 -17.59 0.58
C GLY A 335 -39.36 -16.65 -0.52
N LEU A 336 -40.01 -15.55 -0.15
CA LEU A 336 -40.50 -14.54 -1.10
C LEU A 336 -39.35 -13.86 -1.86
N VAL A 337 -38.26 -13.55 -1.15
CA VAL A 337 -37.07 -12.91 -1.72
C VAL A 337 -36.35 -13.85 -2.67
N VAL A 338 -36.09 -15.09 -2.24
CA VAL A 338 -35.44 -16.10 -3.09
C VAL A 338 -36.28 -16.34 -4.35
N THR A 339 -37.60 -16.44 -4.22
CA THR A 339 -38.52 -16.61 -5.35
C THR A 339 -38.46 -15.41 -6.31
N ARG A 340 -38.41 -14.16 -5.80
CA ARG A 340 -38.28 -12.97 -6.65
C ARG A 340 -36.91 -12.86 -7.30
N LEU A 341 -35.82 -13.23 -6.62
CA LEU A 341 -34.47 -13.24 -7.22
C LEU A 341 -34.36 -14.26 -8.36
N LEU A 342 -34.95 -15.45 -8.17
CA LEU A 342 -35.04 -16.48 -9.21
C LEU A 342 -35.88 -15.99 -10.40
N LYS A 343 -37.00 -15.30 -10.15
CA LYS A 343 -37.98 -14.94 -11.18
C LYS A 343 -37.71 -13.62 -11.89
N GLU A 344 -37.35 -12.58 -11.15
CA GLU A 344 -37.16 -11.23 -11.67
C GLU A 344 -35.73 -11.03 -12.14
N LEU A 345 -34.74 -11.36 -11.30
CA LEU A 345 -33.32 -11.15 -11.61
C LEU A 345 -32.64 -12.33 -12.32
N GLY A 346 -33.32 -13.49 -12.45
CA GLY A 346 -32.77 -14.68 -13.08
C GLY A 346 -31.59 -15.32 -12.32
N MET A 347 -31.48 -15.09 -11.01
CA MET A 347 -30.38 -15.60 -10.19
C MET A 347 -30.68 -16.99 -9.62
N TYR A 348 -29.78 -17.95 -9.83
CA TYR A 348 -29.92 -19.31 -9.28
C TYR A 348 -29.39 -19.40 -7.84
N VAL A 349 -30.30 -19.34 -6.86
CA VAL A 349 -29.97 -19.45 -5.45
C VAL A 349 -29.90 -20.93 -5.04
N THR A 350 -28.72 -21.38 -4.63
CA THR A 350 -28.46 -22.73 -4.12
C THR A 350 -28.73 -22.87 -2.62
N GLU A 351 -28.46 -21.83 -1.83
CA GLU A 351 -28.68 -21.84 -0.38
C GLU A 351 -29.10 -20.46 0.13
N ALA A 352 -29.92 -20.43 1.18
CA ALA A 352 -30.32 -19.21 1.88
C ALA A 352 -30.16 -19.41 3.39
N ASN A 353 -29.35 -18.58 4.03
CA ASN A 353 -29.01 -18.67 5.46
C ASN A 353 -29.05 -17.30 6.13
N HIS A 354 -29.42 -17.27 7.41
CA HIS A 354 -29.36 -16.07 8.24
C HIS A 354 -28.08 -16.09 9.09
N ASP A 355 -27.17 -15.14 8.86
CA ASP A 355 -25.93 -14.96 9.61
C ASP A 355 -26.12 -13.85 10.68
N PRO A 356 -25.88 -14.10 11.97
CA PRO A 356 -26.10 -13.12 13.04
C PRO A 356 -25.32 -11.80 12.91
N LYS A 357 -24.22 -11.78 12.15
CA LYS A 357 -23.39 -10.59 11.92
C LYS A 357 -23.62 -9.95 10.54
N LYS A 358 -24.01 -10.75 9.54
CA LYS A 358 -24.15 -10.30 8.13
C LYS A 358 -25.59 -10.19 7.66
N GLY A 359 -26.55 -10.59 8.50
CA GLY A 359 -27.97 -10.67 8.14
C GLY A 359 -28.23 -11.78 7.13
N MET A 360 -29.16 -11.54 6.21
CA MET A 360 -29.53 -12.53 5.20
C MET A 360 -28.37 -12.77 4.21
N THR A 361 -28.03 -14.02 3.98
CA THR A 361 -26.99 -14.44 3.03
C THR A 361 -27.53 -15.50 2.07
N LEU A 362 -27.30 -15.30 0.77
CA LEU A 362 -27.76 -16.19 -0.29
C LEU A 362 -26.56 -16.69 -1.07
N THR A 363 -26.40 -17.99 -1.22
CA THR A 363 -25.37 -18.58 -2.07
C THR A 363 -25.94 -18.83 -3.45
N VAL A 364 -25.35 -18.19 -4.45
CA VAL A 364 -25.66 -18.29 -5.88
C VAL A 364 -24.58 -19.15 -6.55
N ASP A 365 -25.01 -20.07 -7.41
CA ASP A 365 -24.15 -20.98 -8.19
C ASP A 365 -23.15 -21.80 -7.34
N GLY A 366 -23.49 -22.09 -6.07
CA GLY A 366 -22.70 -22.92 -5.14
C GLY A 366 -21.41 -22.29 -4.61
N ASN A 367 -20.92 -21.21 -5.22
CA ASN A 367 -19.62 -20.60 -4.87
C ASN A 367 -19.68 -19.12 -4.50
N THR A 368 -20.79 -18.44 -4.79
CA THR A 368 -20.91 -16.99 -4.60
C THR A 368 -21.93 -16.65 -3.53
N THR A 369 -21.50 -16.18 -2.36
CA THR A 369 -22.43 -15.73 -1.32
C THR A 369 -22.69 -14.22 -1.41
N ILE A 370 -23.94 -13.85 -1.64
CA ILE A 370 -24.45 -12.47 -1.61
C ILE A 370 -25.02 -12.17 -0.22
N CYS A 371 -24.59 -11.07 0.40
CA CYS A 371 -25.08 -10.63 1.70
C CYS A 371 -26.09 -9.49 1.53
N PHE A 372 -27.34 -9.73 1.89
CA PHE A 372 -28.44 -8.75 1.77
C PHE A 372 -28.65 -7.90 3.04
N GLY A 373 -28.08 -8.29 4.18
CA GLY A 373 -28.18 -7.52 5.43
C GLY A 373 -29.52 -7.72 6.15
N ASP A 374 -30.01 -6.68 6.82
CA ASP A 374 -31.26 -6.74 7.60
C ASP A 374 -32.47 -7.03 6.68
N GLU A 375 -33.33 -7.95 7.13
CA GLU A 375 -34.56 -8.37 6.47
C GLU A 375 -35.49 -7.20 6.14
N ARG A 376 -35.45 -6.12 6.94
CA ARG A 376 -36.28 -4.92 6.75
C ARG A 376 -35.90 -4.07 5.54
N GLU A 377 -34.70 -4.24 4.99
CA GLU A 377 -34.20 -3.44 3.86
C GLU A 377 -34.27 -4.17 2.51
N LEU A 378 -34.72 -5.43 2.52
CA LEU A 378 -34.66 -6.28 1.34
C LEU A 378 -35.53 -5.78 0.18
N ASP A 379 -36.74 -5.30 0.46
CA ASP A 379 -37.65 -4.81 -0.58
C ASP A 379 -37.06 -3.59 -1.32
N SER A 380 -36.41 -2.67 -0.60
CA SER A 380 -35.77 -1.50 -1.21
C SER A 380 -34.57 -1.89 -2.07
N LYS A 381 -33.75 -2.85 -1.61
CA LYS A 381 -32.59 -3.36 -2.36
C LYS A 381 -33.02 -4.12 -3.62
N LEU A 382 -34.07 -4.95 -3.51
CA LEU A 382 -34.65 -5.66 -4.65
C LEU A 382 -35.25 -4.72 -5.68
N ALA A 383 -35.99 -3.69 -5.24
CA ALA A 383 -36.57 -2.70 -6.14
C ALA A 383 -35.51 -1.96 -6.97
N ILE A 384 -34.36 -1.64 -6.37
CA ILE A 384 -33.22 -1.03 -7.08
C ILE A 384 -32.65 -1.99 -8.12
N LEU A 385 -32.43 -3.26 -7.77
CA LEU A 385 -31.88 -4.26 -8.69
C LEU A 385 -32.82 -4.53 -9.87
N ALA A 386 -34.12 -4.66 -9.62
CA ALA A 386 -35.12 -4.85 -10.67
C ALA A 386 -35.26 -3.62 -11.58
N ALA A 387 -35.13 -2.40 -11.03
CA ALA A 387 -35.13 -1.18 -11.81
C ALA A 387 -33.88 -1.07 -12.70
N LEU A 388 -32.71 -1.44 -12.19
CA LEU A 388 -31.46 -1.49 -12.96
C LEU A 388 -31.56 -2.50 -14.11
N GLN A 389 -32.07 -3.70 -13.85
CA GLN A 389 -32.29 -4.70 -14.90
C GLN A 389 -33.25 -4.22 -15.99
N LYS A 390 -34.38 -3.58 -15.62
CA LYS A 390 -35.34 -3.04 -16.58
C LYS A 390 -34.80 -1.88 -17.41
N SER A 391 -33.79 -1.16 -16.92
CA SER A 391 -33.18 -0.06 -17.64
C SER A 391 -32.36 -0.50 -18.86
N GLY A 392 -31.91 -1.76 -18.89
CA GLY A 392 -31.01 -2.27 -19.95
C GLY A 392 -29.60 -1.65 -19.93
N GLU A 393 -29.31 -0.77 -18.96
CA GLU A 393 -28.00 -0.19 -18.77
C GLU A 393 -27.08 -1.20 -18.06
N PRO A 394 -25.83 -1.39 -18.51
CA PRO A 394 -24.89 -2.27 -17.84
C PRO A 394 -24.57 -1.71 -16.44
N TYR A 395 -24.68 -2.55 -15.41
CA TYR A 395 -24.40 -2.17 -14.03
C TYR A 395 -23.40 -3.12 -13.36
N ARG A 396 -22.56 -2.56 -12.49
CA ARG A 396 -21.61 -3.33 -11.67
C ARG A 396 -22.09 -3.33 -10.23
N TYR A 397 -22.31 -4.52 -9.68
CA TYR A 397 -22.40 -4.67 -8.23
C TYR A 397 -20.97 -4.62 -7.66
N VAL A 398 -20.68 -3.64 -6.81
CA VAL A 398 -19.38 -3.53 -6.14
C VAL A 398 -19.62 -3.74 -4.65
N ASP A 399 -19.29 -4.93 -4.13
CA ASP A 399 -19.14 -5.08 -2.69
C ASP A 399 -17.89 -4.31 -2.28
N LEU A 400 -18.07 -3.21 -1.56
CA LEU A 400 -16.98 -2.33 -1.11
C LEU A 400 -15.94 -3.07 -0.22
N ARG A 401 -16.23 -4.30 0.21
CA ARG A 401 -15.31 -5.18 0.95
C ARG A 401 -14.53 -6.14 0.04
N ARG A 402 -14.92 -6.33 -1.23
CA ARG A 402 -14.26 -7.22 -2.20
C ARG A 402 -14.23 -6.57 -3.60
N PRO A 403 -13.15 -5.84 -3.95
CA PRO A 403 -13.05 -5.07 -5.21
C PRO A 403 -12.92 -5.90 -6.50
N ALA A 404 -13.20 -7.19 -6.47
CA ALA A 404 -13.15 -8.10 -7.62
C ALA A 404 -14.51 -8.74 -7.88
N SER A 405 -15.57 -7.93 -7.88
CA SER A 405 -16.92 -8.41 -8.22
C SER A 405 -17.06 -8.62 -9.74
N PRO A 406 -17.74 -9.69 -10.17
CA PRO A 406 -17.99 -9.93 -11.58
C PRO A 406 -18.86 -8.83 -12.20
N LEU A 407 -18.74 -8.69 -13.52
CA LEU A 407 -19.51 -7.76 -14.32
C LEU A 407 -20.84 -8.43 -14.69
N TYR A 408 -21.95 -7.82 -14.30
CA TYR A 408 -23.28 -8.29 -14.68
C TYR A 408 -23.77 -7.46 -15.87
N ARG A 409 -24.45 -8.11 -16.82
CA ARG A 409 -24.99 -7.47 -18.01
C ARG A 409 -26.46 -7.77 -18.12
#